data_AF-A0A3M1KAE2-F1
#
_entry.id   AF-A0A3M1KAE2-F1
#
_cell.length_a   1.000
_cell.length_b   1.000
_cell.length_c   1.000
_cell.angle_alpha   90.00
_cell.angle_beta   90.00
_cell.angle_gamma   90.00
#
_symmetry.space_group_name_H-M   'P 1'
#
loop_
_entity.id
_entity.type
_entity.pdbx_description
1 polymer ?
#
loop_
_entity_poly.entity_id
_entity_poly.type
_entity_poly.pdbx_seq_one_letter_code
_entity_poly.pdbx_strand_id
1 'polypeptide(L)'
;MKWQHNEPFFWGLFGAGGVVSAFVAPALVLALGVLLPLGMGEPLNYERAQALFGHPLMALILWGVISLTLWHCAHRVFHGLHDLGFHPGAVARVFTYGVAAVITVTLPFALI
;
A
#
# COMPACT_ATOMS: atom_id res chain seq x y z
N MET A 1 -16.60 -12.95 -19.31
CA MET A 1 -15.12 -12.95 -19.33
C MET A 1 -14.63 -13.61 -18.04
N LYS A 2 -13.99 -14.78 -18.14
CA LYS A 2 -13.61 -15.60 -16.97
C LYS A 2 -12.36 -14.97 -16.32
N TRP A 3 -12.44 -14.56 -15.06
CA TRP A 3 -11.41 -13.81 -14.33
C TRP A 3 -10.01 -14.46 -14.29
N GLN A 4 -9.94 -15.77 -14.56
CA GLN A 4 -8.70 -16.53 -14.63
C GLN A 4 -7.65 -15.94 -15.58
N HIS A 5 -8.06 -15.19 -16.62
CA HIS A 5 -7.13 -14.56 -17.56
C HIS A 5 -6.40 -13.32 -16.99
N ASN A 6 -6.98 -12.64 -16.00
CA ASN A 6 -6.41 -11.40 -15.43
C ASN A 6 -5.60 -11.67 -14.15
N GLU A 7 -5.71 -12.87 -13.58
CA GLU A 7 -5.04 -13.25 -12.33
C GLU A 7 -3.51 -13.03 -12.37
N PRO A 8 -2.77 -13.34 -13.45
CA PRO A 8 -1.33 -13.10 -13.50
C PRO A 8 -0.93 -11.62 -13.28
N PHE A 9 -1.77 -10.68 -13.72
CA PHE A 9 -1.54 -9.25 -13.52
C PHE A 9 -1.65 -8.87 -12.04
N PHE A 10 -2.74 -9.27 -11.38
CA PHE A 10 -2.94 -9.00 -9.95
C PHE A 10 -1.90 -9.72 -9.09
N TRP A 11 -1.55 -10.94 -9.47
CA TRP A 11 -0.51 -11.72 -8.78
C TRP A 11 0.87 -11.06 -8.89
N GLY A 12 1.20 -10.46 -10.04
CA GLY A 12 2.43 -9.68 -10.22
C GLY A 12 2.51 -8.48 -9.27
N LEU A 13 1.44 -7.67 -9.20
CA LEU A 13 1.35 -6.54 -8.26
C LEU A 13 1.40 -7.00 -6.80
N PHE A 14 0.72 -8.10 -6.49
CA PHE A 14 0.77 -8.75 -5.18
C PHE A 14 2.19 -9.19 -4.81
N GLY A 15 2.91 -9.83 -5.72
CA GLY A 15 4.28 -10.30 -5.50
C GLY A 15 5.25 -9.13 -5.26
N ALA A 16 5.23 -8.13 -6.15
CA ALA A 16 6.06 -6.94 -6.02
C ALA A 16 5.76 -6.18 -4.72
N GLY A 17 4.48 -5.98 -4.39
CA GLY A 17 4.06 -5.37 -3.15
C GLY A 17 4.44 -6.16 -1.90
N GLY A 18 4.47 -7.49 -1.99
CA GLY A 18 4.92 -8.35 -0.89
C GLY A 18 6.39 -8.15 -0.58
N VAL A 19 7.24 -8.10 -1.61
CA VAL A 19 8.67 -7.84 -1.47
C VAL A 19 8.89 -6.44 -0.87
N VAL A 20 8.28 -5.40 -1.45
CA VAL A 20 8.41 -4.03 -0.94
C VAL A 20 7.97 -3.93 0.51
N SER A 21 6.81 -4.49 0.85
CA SER A 21 6.29 -4.46 2.22
C SER A 21 7.18 -5.19 3.20
N ALA A 22 7.75 -6.35 2.81
CA ALA A 22 8.63 -7.13 3.68
C ALA A 22 9.90 -6.35 4.08
N PHE A 23 10.47 -5.56 3.18
CA PHE A 23 11.66 -4.76 3.46
C PHE A 23 11.35 -3.42 4.12
N VAL A 24 10.29 -2.74 3.69
CA VAL A 24 10.02 -1.35 4.07
C VAL A 24 9.09 -1.23 5.28
N ALA A 25 8.04 -2.06 5.36
CA ALA A 25 7.02 -1.93 6.39
C ALA A 25 7.57 -2.08 7.82
N PRO A 26 8.48 -3.02 8.16
CA PRO A 26 9.03 -3.11 9.51
C PRO A 26 9.71 -1.82 9.96
N ALA A 27 10.50 -1.19 9.07
CA ALA A 27 11.19 0.05 9.37
C ALA A 27 10.20 1.21 9.56
N LEU A 28 9.20 1.33 8.69
CA LEU A 28 8.18 2.39 8.81
C LEU A 28 7.31 2.22 10.07
N VAL A 29 6.89 0.99 10.37
CA VAL A 29 6.10 0.69 11.58
C VAL A 29 6.92 1.01 12.83
N LEU A 30 8.20 0.61 12.88
CA LEU A 30 9.06 0.94 14.00
C LEU A 30 9.27 2.45 14.13
N ALA A 31 9.66 3.13 13.05
CA ALA A 31 9.99 4.56 13.10
C ALA A 31 8.75 5.44 13.39
N LEU A 32 7.68 5.27 12.62
CA LEU A 32 6.50 6.15 12.67
C LEU A 32 5.44 5.66 13.67
N GLY A 33 5.29 4.35 13.83
CA GLY A 33 4.25 3.76 14.67
C GLY A 33 4.67 3.49 16.12
N VAL A 34 5.97 3.38 16.40
CA VAL A 34 6.47 3.03 17.74
C VAL A 34 7.42 4.10 18.29
N LEU A 35 8.53 4.37 17.62
CA LEU A 35 9.57 5.26 18.13
C LEU A 35 9.10 6.72 18.23
N LEU A 36 8.51 7.26 17.15
CA LEU A 36 8.02 8.63 17.13
C LEU A 36 6.93 8.91 18.19
N PRO A 37 5.89 8.07 18.37
CA PRO A 37 4.89 8.27 19.44
C PRO A 37 5.45 8.18 20.86
N LEU A 38 6.54 7.44 21.07
CA LEU A 38 7.23 7.34 22.37
C LEU A 38 8.18 8.51 22.62
N GLY A 39 8.29 9.48 21.71
CA GLY A 39 9.27 10.57 21.79
C GLY A 39 10.71 10.11 21.58
N MET A 40 10.89 8.90 21.04
CA MET A 40 12.20 8.32 20.76
C MET A 40 12.62 8.67 19.33
N GLY A 41 13.27 9.81 19.17
CA GLY A 41 13.75 10.30 17.89
C GLY A 41 13.44 11.78 17.69
N GLU A 42 13.85 12.30 16.54
CA GLU A 42 13.59 13.68 16.17
C GLU A 42 12.09 13.90 15.90
N PRO A 43 11.45 14.92 16.51
CA PRO A 43 10.06 15.23 16.23
C PRO A 43 9.84 15.49 14.75
N LEU A 44 8.81 14.86 14.19
CA LEU A 44 8.37 15.10 12.82
C LEU A 44 7.35 16.26 12.82
N ASN A 45 7.85 17.48 12.72
CA ASN A 45 7.01 18.65 12.45
C ASN A 45 6.80 18.84 10.94
N TYR A 46 5.91 19.78 10.59
CA TYR A 46 5.56 20.04 9.18
C TYR A 46 6.79 20.41 8.35
N GLU A 47 7.69 21.25 8.88
CA GLU A 47 8.87 21.72 8.16
C GLU A 47 9.83 20.57 7.84
N ARG A 48 10.05 19.66 8.79
CA ARG A 48 10.90 18.48 8.59
C ARG A 48 10.25 17.47 7.67
N ALA A 49 8.95 17.25 7.80
CA ALA A 49 8.21 16.39 6.89
C ALA A 49 8.30 16.92 5.45
N GLN A 50 8.14 18.22 5.25
CA GLN A 50 8.27 18.85 3.94
C GLN A 50 9.71 18.76 3.41
N ALA A 51 10.73 18.93 4.26
CA ALA A 51 12.12 18.77 3.86
C ALA A 51 12.47 17.33 3.44
N LEU A 52 11.88 16.33 4.10
CA LEU A 52 12.11 14.91 3.80
C LEU A 52 11.32 14.43 2.58
N PHE A 53 10.05 14.83 2.48
CA PHE A 53 9.11 14.26 1.51
C PHE A 53 8.75 15.19 0.35
N GLY A 54 9.12 16.47 0.43
CA GLY A 54 8.83 17.46 -0.61
C GLY A 54 9.69 17.36 -1.88
N HIS A 55 10.66 16.44 -1.91
CA HIS A 55 11.45 16.18 -3.11
C HIS A 55 10.68 15.26 -4.08
N PRO A 56 10.57 15.55 -5.39
CA PRO A 56 9.79 14.76 -6.34
C PRO A 56 10.17 13.27 -6.40
N LEU A 57 11.46 12.94 -6.23
CA LEU A 57 11.91 11.55 -6.12
C LEU A 57 11.34 10.86 -4.88
N MET A 58 11.25 11.55 -3.74
CA MET A 58 10.66 10.95 -2.54
C MET A 58 9.15 10.80 -2.68
N ALA A 59 8.46 11.77 -3.30
CA ALA A 59 7.05 11.62 -3.66
C ALA A 59 6.84 10.37 -4.54
N LEU A 60 7.69 10.13 -5.54
CA LEU A 60 7.63 8.93 -6.38
C LEU A 60 7.86 7.64 -5.59
N ILE A 61 8.84 7.62 -4.69
CA ILE A 61 9.16 6.47 -3.84
C ILE A 61 7.99 6.16 -2.90
N LEU A 62 7.45 7.17 -2.21
CA LEU A 62 6.30 7.02 -1.32
C LEU A 62 5.08 6.51 -2.09
N TRP A 63 4.82 7.07 -3.26
CA TRP A 63 3.74 6.60 -4.13
C TRP A 63 3.89 5.12 -4.48
N GLY A 64 5.09 4.70 -4.89
CA GLY A 64 5.39 3.31 -5.22
C GLY A 64 5.24 2.37 -4.03
N VAL A 65 5.82 2.72 -2.88
CA VAL A 65 5.74 1.94 -1.64
C VAL A 65 4.28 1.77 -1.22
N ILE A 66 3.54 2.87 -1.07
CA ILE A 66 2.15 2.84 -0.60
C ILE A 66 1.28 2.07 -1.59
N SER A 67 1.39 2.37 -2.88
CA SER A 67 0.57 1.70 -3.91
C SER A 67 0.82 0.20 -3.93
N LEU A 68 2.08 -0.24 -3.99
CA LEU A 68 2.41 -1.67 -4.08
C LEU A 68 2.01 -2.41 -2.79
N THR A 69 2.22 -1.82 -1.61
CA THR A 69 1.73 -2.40 -0.35
C THR A 69 0.20 -2.55 -0.34
N LEU A 70 -0.54 -1.58 -0.89
CA LEU A 70 -2.00 -1.69 -1.01
C LEU A 70 -2.45 -2.79 -1.97
N TRP A 71 -1.79 -2.96 -3.12
CA TRP A 71 -2.08 -4.08 -4.03
C TRP A 71 -1.80 -5.43 -3.39
N HIS A 72 -0.72 -5.54 -2.61
CA HIS A 72 -0.44 -6.75 -1.83
C HIS A 72 -1.57 -7.04 -0.82
N CYS A 73 -1.96 -6.03 -0.05
CA CYS A 73 -3.03 -6.15 0.94
C CYS A 73 -4.37 -6.52 0.29
N ALA A 74 -4.77 -5.83 -0.78
CA ALA A 74 -6.01 -6.06 -1.49
C ALA A 74 -6.14 -7.50 -2.00
N HIS A 75 -5.05 -8.05 -2.55
CA HIS A 75 -5.02 -9.43 -3.04
C HIS A 75 -5.16 -10.44 -1.89
N ARG A 76 -4.42 -10.23 -0.78
CA ARG A 76 -4.51 -11.07 0.42
C ARG A 76 -5.90 -11.02 1.06
N VAL A 77 -6.49 -9.84 1.19
CA VAL A 77 -7.83 -9.68 1.79
C VAL A 77 -8.88 -10.34 0.91
N PHE A 78 -8.84 -10.15 -0.41
CA PHE A 78 -9.81 -10.76 -1.32
C PHE A 78 -9.80 -12.30 -1.26
N HIS A 79 -8.61 -12.91 -1.37
CA HIS A 79 -8.47 -14.36 -1.30
C HIS A 79 -8.69 -14.88 0.13
N GLY A 80 -8.26 -14.13 1.15
CA GLY A 80 -8.51 -14.46 2.55
C GLY A 80 -10.00 -14.52 2.91
N LEU A 81 -10.86 -13.75 2.25
CA LEU A 81 -12.31 -13.88 2.41
C LEU A 81 -12.81 -15.27 1.97
N HIS A 82 -12.25 -15.81 0.89
CA HIS A 82 -12.58 -17.15 0.42
C HIS A 82 -12.08 -18.22 1.42
N ASP A 83 -10.88 -18.03 1.98
CA ASP A 83 -10.31 -18.92 2.99
C ASP A 83 -11.11 -18.94 4.30
N LEU A 84 -11.75 -17.81 4.65
CA LEU A 84 -12.66 -17.68 5.79
C LEU A 84 -14.06 -18.27 5.54
N GLY A 85 -14.32 -18.83 4.36
CA GLY A 85 -15.59 -19.46 3.99
C GLY A 85 -16.65 -18.50 3.44
N PHE A 86 -16.30 -17.23 3.19
CA PHE A 86 -17.18 -16.35 2.43
C PHE A 86 -17.15 -16.72 0.95
N HIS A 87 -18.19 -16.33 0.22
CA HIS A 87 -18.26 -16.47 -1.24
C HIS A 87 -18.08 -15.08 -1.87
N PRO A 88 -16.86 -14.50 -1.86
CA PRO A 88 -16.64 -13.12 -2.30
C PRO A 88 -16.98 -12.97 -3.77
N GLY A 89 -18.09 -12.28 -4.04
CA GLY A 89 -18.56 -11.96 -5.38
C GLY A 89 -17.86 -10.74 -5.98
N ALA A 90 -18.43 -10.23 -7.07
CA ALA A 90 -17.91 -9.04 -7.76
C ALA A 90 -17.78 -7.82 -6.83
N VAL A 91 -18.71 -7.66 -5.87
CA VAL A 91 -18.69 -6.54 -4.90
C VAL A 91 -17.43 -6.55 -4.05
N ALA A 92 -17.09 -7.68 -3.42
CA ALA A 92 -15.89 -7.79 -2.61
C ALA A 92 -14.62 -7.49 -3.43
N ARG A 93 -14.59 -7.96 -4.68
CA ARG A 93 -13.48 -7.69 -5.59
C ARG A 93 -13.34 -6.22 -5.94
N VAL A 94 -14.45 -5.57 -6.29
CA VAL A 94 -14.46 -4.13 -6.61
C VAL A 94 -14.07 -3.33 -5.38
N PHE A 95 -14.51 -3.71 -4.19
CA PHE A 95 -14.09 -3.02 -2.97
C PHE A 95 -12.60 -3.18 -2.69
N THR A 96 -12.05 -4.40 -2.68
CA THR A 96 -10.63 -4.60 -2.33
C THR A 96 -9.70 -3.99 -3.37
N TYR A 97 -9.83 -4.37 -4.63
CA TYR A 97 -8.95 -3.89 -5.71
C TYR A 97 -9.29 -2.47 -6.16
N GLY A 98 -10.55 -2.05 -6.07
CA GLY A 98 -10.96 -0.69 -6.42
C GLY A 98 -10.43 0.34 -5.44
N VAL A 99 -10.40 0.04 -4.13
CA VAL A 99 -9.76 0.92 -3.14
C VAL A 99 -8.26 1.06 -3.44
N ALA A 100 -7.57 -0.04 -3.71
CA ALA A 100 -6.16 0.01 -4.12
C ALA A 100 -5.96 0.85 -5.39
N ALA A 101 -6.79 0.65 -6.42
CA ALA A 101 -6.72 1.39 -7.67
C ALA A 101 -6.97 2.90 -7.49
N VAL A 102 -8.03 3.27 -6.75
CA VAL A 102 -8.36 4.68 -6.48
C VAL A 102 -7.20 5.36 -5.77
N ILE A 103 -6.67 4.76 -4.70
CA ILE A 103 -5.55 5.36 -3.97
C ILE A 103 -4.31 5.46 -4.85
N THR A 104 -3.96 4.41 -5.61
CA THR A 104 -2.81 4.47 -6.53
C THR A 104 -2.94 5.61 -7.54
N VAL A 105 -4.14 5.89 -8.06
CA VAL A 105 -4.36 6.98 -9.02
C VAL A 105 -4.36 8.34 -8.32
N THR A 106 -4.99 8.48 -7.16
CA THR A 106 -5.17 9.79 -6.51
C THR A 106 -3.94 10.25 -5.71
N LEU A 107 -3.16 9.30 -5.17
CA LEU A 107 -2.06 9.59 -4.25
C LEU A 107 -0.95 10.48 -4.84
N PRO A 108 -0.50 10.34 -6.10
CA PRO A 108 0.49 11.25 -6.68
C PRO A 108 0.08 12.72 -6.62
N PHE A 109 -1.20 13.02 -6.82
CA PHE A 109 -1.72 14.39 -6.78
C PHE A 109 -1.72 14.99 -5.37
N ALA A 110 -1.64 14.15 -4.33
CA ALA A 110 -1.50 14.58 -2.95
C ALA A 110 -0.04 14.72 -2.50
N LEU A 111 0.92 14.24 -3.31
CA LEU A 111 2.35 14.25 -3.01
C LEU A 111 3.13 15.32 -3.81
N ILE A 112 2.43 16.13 -4.61
CA ILE A 112 2.94 17.27 -5.39
C ILE A 112 2.45 18.56 -4.73
#